data_AF-A0A8F6TUI5-F1
#
_entry.id   AF-A0A8F6TUI5-F1
#
_cell.length_a   1.000
_cell.length_b   1.000
_cell.length_c   1.000
_cell.angle_alpha   90.00
_cell.angle_beta   90.00
_cell.angle_gamma   90.00
#
_symmetry.space_group_name_H-M   'P 1'
#
loop_
_entity.id
_entity.type
_entity.pdbx_description
1 polymer ?
#
loop_
_entity_poly.entity_id
_entity_poly.type
_entity_poly.pdbx_seq_one_letter_code
_entity_poly.pdbx_strand_id
1 'polypeptide(L)'
;MTDLPEYYFRIRENGAAVFRVSTENRQRRIEMDEIAVVNIRNGNVKPHGEHVLTDEENAVIAEWIDERRAVLKDRDIDDIHRAIDYLNLTTHWANSRADDEDLEDVTDRLLLAMHDLRSVLVRKKADRIMAAQEAEKG
;
A
#
# COMPACT_ATOMS: atom_id res chain seq x y z
N MET A 1 -32.71 8.23 3.82
CA MET A 1 -32.19 6.89 4.14
C MET A 1 -30.85 6.82 3.45
N THR A 2 -29.75 6.71 4.17
CA THR A 2 -28.44 6.53 3.52
C THR A 2 -28.45 5.14 2.91
N ASP A 3 -28.54 5.06 1.59
CA ASP A 3 -28.39 3.80 0.86
C ASP A 3 -26.99 3.26 1.17
N LEU A 4 -26.94 2.07 1.77
CA LEU A 4 -25.68 1.41 2.07
C LEU A 4 -25.15 0.74 0.80
N PRO A 5 -23.82 0.67 0.61
CA PRO A 5 -23.26 -0.06 -0.51
C PRO A 5 -23.61 -1.55 -0.39
N GLU A 6 -23.91 -2.19 -1.52
CA GLU A 6 -24.21 -3.63 -1.58
C GLU A 6 -23.02 -4.50 -1.18
N TYR A 7 -21.79 -4.02 -1.44
CA TYR A 7 -20.55 -4.70 -1.10
C TYR A 7 -19.68 -3.83 -0.20
N TYR A 8 -19.09 -4.45 0.81
CA TYR A 8 -18.13 -3.80 1.71
C TYR A 8 -16.82 -4.58 1.77
N PHE A 9 -15.71 -3.87 1.52
CA PHE A 9 -14.37 -4.42 1.55
C PHE A 9 -13.65 -3.99 2.83
N ARG A 10 -13.52 -4.92 3.78
CA ARG A 10 -12.73 -4.70 5.00
C ARG A 10 -11.25 -4.90 4.71
N ILE A 11 -10.51 -3.79 4.63
CA ILE A 11 -9.06 -3.81 4.39
C ILE A 11 -8.33 -4.67 5.43
N ARG A 12 -7.42 -5.49 4.94
CA ARG A 12 -6.42 -6.25 5.68
C ARG A 12 -5.03 -5.87 5.16
N GLU A 13 -3.98 -6.33 5.84
CA GLU A 13 -2.59 -6.05 5.46
C GLU A 13 -2.29 -6.35 3.99
N ASN A 14 -2.79 -7.48 3.46
CA ASN A 14 -2.49 -7.96 2.11
C ASN A 14 -3.72 -8.06 1.20
N GLY A 15 -4.80 -7.35 1.50
CA GLY A 15 -6.02 -7.36 0.68
C GLY A 15 -7.25 -6.99 1.47
N ALA A 16 -8.33 -7.76 1.36
CA ALA A 16 -9.58 -7.47 2.06
C ALA A 16 -10.42 -8.73 2.30
N ALA A 17 -11.28 -8.68 3.32
CA ALA A 17 -12.48 -9.52 3.33
C ALA A 17 -13.63 -8.77 2.67
N VAL A 18 -14.39 -9.49 1.86
CA VAL A 18 -15.50 -8.98 1.07
C VAL A 18 -16.78 -9.44 1.71
N PHE A 19 -17.67 -8.49 1.98
CA PHE A 19 -18.99 -8.75 2.57
C PHE A 19 -20.07 -8.29 1.61
N ARG A 20 -21.12 -9.10 1.44
CA ARG A 20 -22.41 -8.61 0.93
C ARG A 20 -23.15 -7.97 2.11
N VAL A 21 -23.67 -6.77 1.90
CA VAL A 21 -24.40 -6.00 2.92
C VAL A 21 -25.88 -6.12 2.65
N SER A 22 -26.66 -6.49 3.66
CA SER A 22 -28.13 -6.54 3.57
C SER A 22 -28.78 -5.76 4.71
N THR A 23 -29.93 -5.16 4.42
CA THR A 23 -30.74 -4.41 5.40
C THR A 23 -32.20 -4.85 5.46
N GLU A 24 -32.54 -5.94 4.76
CA GLU A 24 -33.92 -6.38 4.50
C GLU A 24 -34.64 -7.03 5.70
N ASN A 25 -34.02 -7.09 6.89
CA ASN A 25 -34.67 -7.64 8.07
C ASN A 25 -35.69 -6.65 8.68
N ARG A 26 -36.71 -7.19 9.36
CA ARG A 26 -37.79 -6.41 10.01
C ARG A 26 -37.28 -5.40 11.06
N GLN A 27 -36.02 -5.52 11.49
CA GLN A 27 -35.39 -4.70 12.52
C GLN A 27 -34.48 -3.59 11.93
N ARG A 28 -34.33 -3.49 10.60
CA ARG A 28 -33.39 -2.58 9.90
C ARG A 28 -31.93 -2.70 10.40
N ARG A 29 -31.53 -3.89 10.82
CA ARG A 29 -30.16 -4.17 11.24
C ARG A 29 -29.32 -4.47 10.01
N ILE A 30 -28.15 -3.85 9.94
CA ILE A 30 -27.15 -4.14 8.91
C ILE A 30 -26.60 -5.55 9.16
N GLU A 31 -26.75 -6.42 8.19
CA GLU A 31 -26.12 -7.74 8.15
C GLU A 31 -25.02 -7.73 7.09
N MET A 32 -23.95 -8.47 7.37
CA MET A 32 -22.74 -8.51 6.56
C MET A 32 -22.29 -9.95 6.43
N ASP A 33 -22.54 -10.53 5.27
CA ASP A 33 -22.18 -11.91 4.99
C ASP A 33 -20.84 -11.93 4.26
N GLU A 34 -19.82 -12.53 4.88
CA GLU A 34 -18.51 -12.67 4.25
C GLU A 34 -18.63 -13.63 3.06
N ILE A 35 -18.34 -13.14 1.85
CA ILE A 35 -18.44 -13.91 0.61
C ILE A 35 -17.08 -14.35 0.08
N ALA A 36 -16.02 -13.58 0.38
CA ALA A 36 -14.68 -13.89 -0.08
C ALA A 36 -13.58 -13.18 0.74
N VAL A 37 -12.35 -13.67 0.57
CA VAL A 37 -11.12 -12.99 0.94
C VAL A 37 -10.27 -12.77 -0.31
N VAL A 38 -9.82 -11.53 -0.50
CA VAL A 38 -9.00 -11.08 -1.62
C VAL A 38 -7.57 -10.87 -1.16
N ASN A 39 -6.61 -11.30 -1.98
CA ASN A 39 -5.20 -10.98 -1.84
C ASN A 39 -4.78 -9.97 -2.92
N ILE A 40 -4.40 -8.76 -2.53
CA ILE A 40 -4.11 -7.68 -3.49
C ILE A 40 -2.77 -7.87 -4.22
N ARG A 41 -1.82 -8.58 -3.61
CA ARG A 41 -0.48 -8.79 -4.15
C ARG A 41 -0.51 -9.65 -5.41
N ASN A 42 -1.28 -10.73 -5.40
CA ASN A 42 -1.40 -11.64 -6.54
C ASN A 42 -2.78 -11.61 -7.23
N GLY A 43 -3.77 -10.95 -6.64
CA GLY A 43 -5.14 -10.90 -7.16
C GLY A 43 -5.98 -12.13 -6.84
N ASN A 44 -5.47 -13.08 -6.03
CA ASN A 44 -6.22 -14.29 -5.71
C ASN A 44 -7.45 -13.96 -4.87
N VAL A 45 -8.60 -14.48 -5.31
CA VAL A 45 -9.88 -14.39 -4.60
C VAL A 45 -10.23 -15.78 -4.08
N LYS A 46 -10.50 -15.90 -2.78
CA LYS A 46 -10.91 -17.14 -2.14
C LYS A 46 -12.34 -16.97 -1.62
N PRO A 47 -13.35 -17.70 -2.15
CA PRO A 47 -14.69 -17.67 -1.59
C PRO A 47 -14.71 -18.12 -0.13
N HIS A 48 -15.67 -17.60 0.63
CA HIS A 48 -15.85 -17.94 2.04
C HIS A 48 -16.79 -19.14 2.20
N GLY A 49 -16.34 -20.18 2.91
CA GLY A 49 -17.15 -21.38 3.14
C GLY A 49 -17.55 -22.09 1.84
N GLU A 50 -18.84 -22.37 1.69
CA GLU A 50 -19.45 -22.99 0.50
C GLU A 50 -19.99 -21.96 -0.51
N HIS A 51 -19.77 -20.65 -0.29
CA HIS A 51 -20.26 -19.61 -1.18
C HIS A 51 -19.62 -19.74 -2.56
N VAL A 52 -20.44 -19.74 -3.60
CA VAL A 52 -19.99 -19.71 -5.01
C VAL A 52 -20.17 -18.29 -5.51
N LEU A 53 -19.05 -17.64 -5.87
CA LEU A 53 -19.09 -16.26 -6.32
C LEU A 53 -19.87 -16.12 -7.63
N THR A 54 -20.78 -15.16 -7.67
CA THR A 54 -21.53 -14.80 -8.88
C THR A 54 -20.65 -14.00 -9.85
N ASP A 55 -21.06 -13.90 -11.12
CA ASP A 55 -20.34 -13.08 -12.10
C ASP A 55 -20.27 -11.60 -11.69
N GLU A 56 -21.33 -11.10 -11.06
CA GLU A 56 -21.39 -9.75 -10.50
C GLU A 56 -20.41 -9.56 -9.33
N GLU A 57 -20.37 -10.50 -8.39
CA GLU A 57 -19.41 -10.45 -7.26
C GLU A 57 -17.96 -10.49 -7.77
N ASN A 58 -17.68 -11.33 -8.78
CA ASN A 58 -16.37 -11.37 -9.41
C ASN A 58 -16.01 -10.03 -10.08
N ALA A 59 -16.95 -9.40 -10.77
CA ALA A 59 -16.72 -8.10 -11.42
C ALA A 59 -16.42 -7.00 -10.39
N VAL A 60 -17.24 -6.91 -9.33
CA VAL A 60 -17.05 -5.92 -8.26
C VAL A 60 -15.72 -6.13 -7.52
N ILE A 61 -15.34 -7.39 -7.26
CA ILE A 61 -14.04 -7.70 -6.64
C ILE A 61 -12.87 -7.30 -7.56
N ALA A 62 -12.98 -7.55 -8.87
CA ALA A 62 -11.95 -7.19 -9.83
C ALA A 62 -11.77 -5.66 -9.92
N GLU A 63 -12.85 -4.91 -10.02
CA GLU A 63 -12.83 -3.44 -10.03
C GLU A 63 -12.19 -2.88 -8.74
N TRP A 64 -12.61 -3.39 -7.58
CA TRP A 64 -12.04 -3.00 -6.30
C TRP A 64 -10.53 -3.29 -6.22
N ILE A 65 -10.06 -4.42 -6.76
CA ILE A 65 -8.63 -4.76 -6.80
C ILE A 65 -7.85 -3.69 -7.60
N ASP A 66 -8.36 -3.29 -8.76
CA ASP A 66 -7.68 -2.34 -9.63
C ASP A 66 -7.64 -0.94 -9.01
N GLU A 67 -8.75 -0.46 -8.47
CA GLU A 67 -8.81 0.79 -7.71
C GLU A 67 -7.85 0.77 -6.52
N ARG A 68 -7.86 -0.34 -5.76
CA ARG A 68 -7.00 -0.47 -4.59
C ARG A 68 -5.53 -0.48 -4.96
N ARG A 69 -5.13 -1.10 -6.07
CA ARG A 69 -3.76 -1.08 -6.58
C ARG A 69 -3.32 0.32 -6.98
N ALA A 70 -4.19 1.09 -7.63
CA ALA A 70 -3.91 2.49 -7.97
C ALA A 70 -3.64 3.31 -6.70
N VAL A 71 -4.51 3.20 -5.69
CA VAL A 71 -4.34 3.88 -4.40
C VAL A 71 -3.04 3.47 -3.69
N LEU A 72 -2.68 2.19 -3.72
CA LEU A 72 -1.43 1.71 -3.11
C LEU A 72 -0.21 2.28 -3.84
N LYS A 73 -0.23 2.33 -5.17
CA LYS A 73 0.85 2.91 -5.96
C LYS A 73 1.06 4.39 -5.66
N ASP A 74 -0.02 5.15 -5.49
CA ASP A 74 0.07 6.57 -5.13
C ASP A 74 0.65 6.74 -3.72
N ARG A 75 0.26 5.87 -2.79
CA ARG A 75 0.81 5.84 -1.42
C ARG A 75 2.28 5.46 -1.39
N ASP A 76 2.75 4.56 -2.24
CA ASP A 76 4.16 4.18 -2.30
C ASP A 76 5.04 5.41 -2.56
N ILE A 77 4.63 6.29 -3.50
CA ILE A 77 5.37 7.52 -3.79
C ILE A 77 5.24 8.55 -2.66
N ASP A 78 4.06 8.67 -2.05
CA ASP A 78 3.86 9.55 -0.90
C ASP A 78 4.74 9.15 0.29
N ASP A 79 4.87 7.86 0.58
CA ASP A 79 5.71 7.35 1.65
C ASP A 79 7.21 7.62 1.40
N ILE A 80 7.65 7.67 0.13
CA ILE A 80 9.01 8.12 -0.23
C ILE A 80 9.20 9.62 0.04
N HIS A 81 8.20 10.46 -0.28
CA HIS A 81 8.27 11.89 0.08
C HIS A 81 8.33 12.08 1.60
N ARG A 82 7.54 11.33 2.37
CA ARG A 82 7.62 11.36 3.84
C ARG A 82 8.99 10.89 4.35
N ALA A 83 9.60 9.88 3.73
CA ALA A 83 10.95 9.46 4.09
C ALA A 83 11.99 10.58 3.89
N ILE A 84 11.87 11.37 2.81
CA ILE A 84 12.71 12.56 2.59
C ILE A 84 12.50 13.59 3.70
N ASP A 85 11.25 13.85 4.08
CA ASP A 85 10.94 14.78 5.17
C ASP A 85 11.51 14.29 6.51
N TYR A 86 11.41 12.99 6.81
CA TYR A 86 12.02 12.42 8.01
C TYR A 86 13.54 12.54 8.01
N LEU A 87 14.22 12.35 6.87
CA LEU A 87 15.67 12.56 6.79
C LEU A 87 16.05 14.03 7.04
N ASN A 88 15.27 14.97 6.51
CA ASN A 88 15.49 16.41 6.75
C ASN A 88 15.26 16.78 8.22
N LEU A 89 14.18 16.27 8.82
CA LEU A 89 13.88 16.48 10.24
C LEU A 89 14.93 15.86 11.16
N THR A 90 15.43 14.67 10.80
CA THR A 90 16.52 13.98 11.52
C THR A 90 17.81 14.78 11.44
N THR A 91 18.13 15.30 10.25
CA THR A 91 19.28 16.20 10.05
C THR A 91 19.17 17.44 10.93
N HIS A 92 17.98 18.07 10.96
CA HIS A 92 17.77 19.23 11.81
C HIS A 92 17.91 18.88 13.30
N TRP A 93 17.30 17.79 13.76
CA TRP A 93 17.41 17.32 15.14
C TRP A 93 18.87 17.07 15.55
N ALA A 94 19.64 16.35 14.73
CA ALA A 94 21.05 16.06 15.01
C ALA A 94 21.88 17.34 15.16
N ASN A 95 21.55 18.39 14.39
CA ASN A 95 22.28 19.65 14.43
C ASN A 95 21.83 20.61 15.54
N SER A 96 20.57 20.55 15.98
CA SER A 96 19.99 21.57 16.87
C SER A 96 19.58 21.08 18.25
N ARG A 97 19.46 19.75 18.46
CA ARG A 97 18.84 19.17 19.66
C ARG A 97 19.53 17.93 20.23
N ALA A 98 20.17 17.11 19.41
CA ALA A 98 20.75 15.85 19.87
C ALA A 98 21.91 16.10 20.87
N ASP A 99 22.00 15.25 21.89
CA ASP A 99 23.17 15.17 22.76
C ASP A 99 24.12 14.05 22.32
N ASP A 100 25.29 13.94 22.98
CA ASP A 100 26.33 13.00 22.58
C ASP A 100 25.89 11.53 22.75
N GLU A 101 25.06 11.22 23.77
CA GLU A 101 24.58 9.86 24.04
C GLU A 101 23.55 9.43 23.00
N ASP A 102 22.60 10.31 22.65
CA ASP A 102 21.65 10.09 21.56
C ASP A 102 22.37 9.86 20.22
N LEU A 103 23.42 10.64 19.92
CA LEU A 103 24.19 10.50 18.69
C LEU A 103 24.98 9.19 18.64
N GLU A 104 25.56 8.74 19.76
CA GLU A 104 26.28 7.46 19.84
C GLU A 104 25.35 6.27 19.53
N ASP A 105 24.09 6.30 20.00
CA ASP A 105 23.14 5.20 19.78
C ASP A 105 22.69 5.05 18.31
N VAL A 106 22.60 6.15 17.55
CA VAL A 106 21.94 6.14 16.22
C VAL A 106 22.88 6.35 15.03
N THR A 107 24.05 6.96 15.22
CA THR A 107 24.88 7.47 14.10
C THR A 107 25.27 6.39 13.10
N ASP A 108 25.88 5.30 13.54
CA ASP A 108 26.35 4.25 12.64
C ASP A 108 25.20 3.57 11.89
N ARG A 109 24.07 3.36 12.57
CA ARG A 109 22.86 2.76 11.98
C ARG A 109 22.26 3.68 10.91
N LEU A 110 22.21 4.99 11.17
CA LEU A 110 21.74 5.98 10.20
C LEU A 110 22.68 6.06 8.99
N LEU A 111 24.00 6.12 9.21
CA LEU A 111 24.99 6.20 8.14
C LEU A 111 24.94 4.98 7.21
N LEU A 112 24.82 3.77 7.78
CA LEU A 112 24.68 2.54 6.99
C LEU A 112 23.39 2.52 6.17
N ALA A 113 22.25 2.89 6.76
CA ALA A 113 20.97 2.95 6.05
C ALA A 113 20.99 3.97 4.89
N MET A 114 21.57 5.16 5.12
CA MET A 114 21.73 6.18 4.08
C MET A 114 22.69 5.72 2.98
N HIS A 115 23.78 5.03 3.34
CA HIS A 115 24.73 4.50 2.37
C HIS A 115 24.12 3.45 1.45
N ASP A 116 23.37 2.49 2.00
CA ASP A 116 22.68 1.45 1.22
C ASP A 116 21.67 2.08 0.24
N LEU A 117 20.79 2.96 0.75
CA LEU A 117 19.82 3.67 -0.07
C LEU A 117 20.51 4.46 -1.20
N ARG A 118 21.56 5.22 -0.87
CA ARG A 118 22.34 5.98 -1.85
C ARG A 118 22.92 5.07 -2.94
N SER A 119 23.52 3.94 -2.56
CA SER A 119 24.12 2.99 -3.50
C SER A 119 23.08 2.44 -4.49
N VAL A 120 21.89 2.07 -4.01
CA VAL A 120 20.79 1.62 -4.88
C VAL A 120 20.32 2.72 -5.84
N LEU A 121 20.10 3.94 -5.33
CA LEU A 121 19.61 5.07 -6.13
C LEU A 121 20.61 5.51 -7.21
N VAL A 122 21.91 5.57 -6.87
CA VAL A 122 22.97 5.91 -7.82
C VAL A 122 23.03 4.88 -8.95
N ARG A 123 23.02 3.58 -8.63
CA ARG A 123 22.98 2.50 -9.64
C ARG A 123 21.76 2.63 -10.55
N LYS A 124 20.56 2.76 -9.99
CA LYS A 124 19.32 2.92 -10.78
C LYS A 124 19.31 4.18 -11.63
N LYS A 125 19.97 5.26 -11.20
CA LYS A 125 20.15 6.46 -12.02
C LYS A 125 21.08 6.20 -13.21
N ALA A 126 22.19 5.51 -12.98
CA ALA A 126 23.12 5.13 -14.05
C ALA A 126 22.44 4.23 -15.09
N ASP A 127 21.70 3.19 -14.65
CA ASP A 127 20.97 2.27 -15.53
C ASP A 127 20.00 3.01 -16.48
N ARG A 128 19.26 3.99 -15.95
CA ARG A 128 18.32 4.81 -16.74
C ARG A 128 19.02 5.69 -17.78
N ILE A 129 20.18 6.25 -17.45
CA ILE A 129 20.96 7.06 -18.38
C ILE A 129 21.49 6.19 -19.53
N MET A 130 22.01 5.00 -19.21
CA MET A 130 22.49 4.06 -20.24
C MET A 130 21.35 3.61 -21.16
N ALA A 131 20.20 3.24 -20.61
CA ALA A 131 19.04 2.83 -21.40
C ALA A 131 18.53 3.95 -22.35
N ALA A 132 18.53 5.20 -21.88
CA ALA A 132 18.15 6.35 -22.72
C ALA A 132 19.14 6.55 -23.89
N GLN A 133 20.44 6.43 -23.64
CA GLN A 133 21.47 6.55 -24.68
C GLN A 133 21.41 5.43 -25.72
N GLU A 134 20.99 4.22 -25.35
CA GLU A 134 20.77 3.11 -26.28
C GLU A 134 19.53 3.33 -27.15
N ALA A 135 18.43 3.81 -26.55
CA ALA A 135 17.21 4.13 -27.28
C ALA A 135 17.38 5.27 -28.30
N GLU A 136 18.29 6.22 -28.04
CA GLU A 136 18.63 7.30 -28.99
C GLU A 136 19.53 6.84 -30.16
N LYS A 137 20.18 5.67 -30.02
CA LYS A 137 21.10 5.12 -31.03
C LYS A 137 20.46 4.09 -31.96
N GLY A 138 19.31 3.53 -31.59
CA GLY A 138 18.53 2.54 -32.37
C GLY A 138 17.40 3.18 -33.14
#